data_AF-A0A952QLP5-F1
#
_entry.id   AF-A0A952QLP5-F1
#
_cell.length_a   1.000
_cell.length_b   1.000
_cell.length_c   1.000
_cell.angle_alpha   90.00
_cell.angle_beta   90.00
_cell.angle_gamma   90.00
#
_symmetry.space_group_name_H-M   'P 1'
#
loop_
_entity.id
_entity.type
_entity.pdbx_description
1 polymer ?
#
loop_
_entity_poly.entity_id
_entity_poly.type
_entity_poly.pdbx_seq_one_letter_code
_entity_poly.pdbx_strand_id
1 'polypeptide(L)'
;MKTHISLVALAAVALPAASQALSFNFTTSGTVPQNVQDAFAQAGQRWSSRFSDNFTVNVTIGWAALGAGILGQAGSSTTTMSYSSFTTALNADKTSGLDNTAVANLPGNLTFLTNSTSSNGGAIYLDNNGSANNLNVRMNTANAKALGFSTSGSDASITFSSNFSWDFDPSNGITAGQYDLVGVATHEIGHALGFTSGVDSLAGTSGQSEDNFRLRPTDIFRFSNRAGFGIQRDFVTDQANKYFSVDGGVTVGPLFSNGGGAGNDYQASHWKDNLGIGIMDPTAAPGELMAISQNDIDMFDAIGYDVVPEPFTMVGLGLAALAVARRKRNS
;
A
#
# COMPACT_ATOMS: atom_id res chain seq x y z
N MET A 1 11.00 -32.88 59.61
CA MET A 1 10.67 -33.37 58.26
C MET A 1 9.88 -32.29 57.54
N LYS A 2 10.55 -31.44 56.77
CA LYS A 2 9.90 -30.48 55.84
C LYS A 2 10.74 -30.43 54.58
N THR A 3 10.31 -31.19 53.58
CA THR A 3 10.92 -31.31 52.26
C THR A 3 10.54 -30.07 51.47
N HIS A 4 11.50 -29.22 51.12
CA HIS A 4 11.26 -28.10 50.21
C HIS A 4 11.42 -28.60 48.77
N ILE A 5 10.27 -28.84 48.11
CA ILE A 5 10.21 -29.10 46.67
C ILE A 5 10.44 -27.75 45.96
N SER A 6 11.57 -27.62 45.28
CA SER A 6 11.84 -26.46 44.41
C SER A 6 11.14 -26.69 43.07
N LEU A 7 10.09 -25.92 42.82
CA LEU A 7 9.39 -25.91 41.53
C LEU A 7 10.23 -25.14 40.52
N VAL A 8 10.91 -25.84 39.61
CA VAL A 8 11.57 -25.21 38.46
C VAL A 8 10.47 -24.87 37.46
N ALA A 9 10.14 -23.58 37.35
CA ALA A 9 9.28 -23.08 36.27
C ALA A 9 10.08 -23.09 34.97
N LEU A 10 9.80 -24.07 34.11
CA LEU A 10 10.34 -24.13 32.75
C LEU A 10 9.61 -23.06 31.93
N ALA A 11 10.25 -21.91 31.70
CA ALA A 11 9.77 -20.94 30.74
C ALA A 11 9.92 -21.55 29.34
N ALA A 12 8.82 -22.01 28.75
CA ALA A 12 8.79 -22.38 27.35
C ALA A 12 9.04 -21.12 26.52
N VAL A 13 10.26 -20.99 25.98
CA VAL A 13 10.52 -20.04 24.89
C VAL A 13 9.78 -20.60 23.69
N ALA A 14 8.58 -20.07 23.41
CA ALA A 14 7.96 -20.28 22.11
C ALA A 14 8.93 -19.69 21.08
N LEU A 15 9.60 -20.57 20.33
CA LEU A 15 10.26 -20.16 19.10
C LEU A 15 9.17 -19.56 18.22
N PRO A 16 9.31 -18.33 17.70
CA PRO A 16 8.34 -17.79 16.77
C PRO A 16 8.22 -18.80 15.62
N ALA A 17 6.99 -19.22 15.33
CA ALA A 17 6.72 -19.92 14.08
C ALA A 17 7.34 -19.10 12.95
N ALA A 18 8.01 -19.75 12.00
CA ALA A 18 8.51 -19.05 10.82
C ALA A 18 7.36 -18.23 10.23
N SER A 19 7.44 -16.91 10.37
CA SER A 19 6.49 -16.00 9.73
C SER A 19 6.53 -16.33 8.24
N GLN A 20 5.39 -16.77 7.71
CA GLN A 20 5.25 -17.01 6.29
C GLN A 20 5.19 -15.63 5.64
N ALA A 21 6.31 -15.14 5.12
CA ALA A 21 6.37 -13.82 4.52
C ALA A 21 5.65 -13.76 3.17
N LEU A 22 5.19 -12.57 2.81
CA LEU A 22 4.71 -12.27 1.45
C LEU A 22 5.78 -12.70 0.45
N SER A 23 5.41 -13.51 -0.55
CA SER A 23 6.35 -14.05 -1.53
C SER A 23 6.07 -13.54 -2.94
N PHE A 24 7.11 -13.51 -3.78
CA PHE A 24 7.00 -13.06 -5.15
C PHE A 24 7.45 -14.15 -6.12
N ASN A 25 6.66 -14.36 -7.17
CA ASN A 25 7.02 -15.18 -8.32
C ASN A 25 7.16 -14.26 -9.54
N PHE A 26 8.39 -14.06 -9.97
CA PHE A 26 8.73 -13.25 -11.13
C PHE A 26 8.88 -14.12 -12.37
N THR A 27 8.12 -13.79 -13.41
CA THR A 27 8.23 -14.36 -14.76
C THR A 27 8.67 -13.27 -15.73
N THR A 28 9.22 -13.62 -16.88
CA THR A 28 9.68 -12.64 -17.87
C THR A 28 8.81 -12.66 -19.12
N SER A 29 8.60 -11.49 -19.70
CA SER A 29 8.05 -11.31 -21.05
C SER A 29 9.19 -10.97 -22.00
N GLY A 30 9.53 -11.88 -22.91
CA GLY A 30 10.66 -11.73 -23.81
C GLY A 30 12.02 -11.82 -23.09
N THR A 31 13.03 -11.16 -23.64
CA THR A 31 14.39 -11.17 -23.08
C THR A 31 14.56 -10.04 -22.06
N VAL A 32 14.65 -10.39 -20.78
CA VAL A 32 14.95 -9.45 -19.69
C VAL A 32 16.37 -9.71 -19.18
N PRO A 33 17.26 -8.69 -19.14
CA PRO A 33 18.62 -8.85 -18.60
C PRO A 33 18.65 -9.41 -17.17
N GLN A 34 19.66 -10.21 -16.82
CA GLN A 34 19.74 -10.86 -15.51
C GLN A 34 19.79 -9.85 -14.36
N ASN A 35 20.56 -8.78 -14.49
CA ASN A 35 20.63 -7.71 -13.49
C ASN A 35 19.28 -6.99 -13.26
N VAL A 36 18.42 -6.91 -14.28
CA VAL A 36 17.03 -6.41 -14.11
C VAL A 36 16.22 -7.42 -13.30
N GLN A 37 16.29 -8.72 -13.63
CA GLN A 37 15.59 -9.76 -12.86
C GLN A 37 16.04 -9.79 -11.39
N ASP A 38 17.35 -9.66 -11.15
CA ASP A 38 17.93 -9.61 -9.80
C ASP A 38 17.44 -8.39 -9.02
N ALA A 39 17.30 -7.24 -9.67
CA ALA A 39 16.75 -6.04 -9.04
C ALA A 39 15.27 -6.18 -8.67
N PHE A 40 14.46 -6.83 -9.52
CA PHE A 40 13.08 -7.18 -9.16
C PHE A 40 13.02 -8.17 -7.99
N ALA A 41 13.93 -9.14 -7.94
CA ALA A 41 14.04 -10.04 -6.79
C ALA A 41 14.36 -9.26 -5.51
N GLN A 42 15.31 -8.33 -5.55
CA GLN A 42 15.64 -7.45 -4.43
C GLN A 42 14.46 -6.55 -4.01
N ALA A 43 13.74 -5.98 -4.98
CA ALA A 43 12.54 -5.17 -4.73
C ALA A 43 11.41 -6.00 -4.10
N GLY A 44 11.22 -7.23 -4.56
CA GLY A 44 10.31 -8.19 -3.93
C GLY A 44 10.70 -8.44 -2.47
N GLN A 45 11.99 -8.67 -2.18
CA GLN A 45 12.47 -8.86 -0.81
C GLN A 45 12.24 -7.64 0.10
N ARG A 46 12.36 -6.41 -0.44
CA ARG A 46 12.04 -5.19 0.31
C ARG A 46 10.60 -5.22 0.83
N TRP A 47 9.64 -5.67 0.01
CA TRP A 47 8.24 -5.83 0.44
C TRP A 47 8.01 -7.07 1.30
N SER A 48 8.60 -8.22 0.95
CA SER A 48 8.53 -9.45 1.73
C SER A 48 8.97 -9.27 3.18
N SER A 49 9.94 -8.39 3.44
CA SER A 49 10.40 -8.10 4.81
C SER A 49 9.42 -7.28 5.64
N ARG A 50 8.39 -6.68 5.03
CA ARG A 50 7.41 -5.80 5.70
C ARG A 50 6.12 -6.51 6.04
N PHE A 51 5.78 -7.58 5.32
CA PHE A 51 4.46 -8.21 5.41
C PHE A 51 4.53 -9.72 5.66
N SER A 52 3.66 -10.22 6.56
CA SER A 52 3.56 -11.62 6.97
C SER A 52 2.43 -12.40 6.28
N ASP A 53 1.90 -11.85 5.18
CA ASP A 53 0.87 -12.50 4.39
C ASP A 53 1.40 -13.76 3.69
N ASN A 54 0.77 -14.91 3.96
CA ASN A 54 1.18 -16.19 3.38
C ASN A 54 0.57 -16.44 1.99
N PHE A 55 0.98 -15.64 0.99
CA PHE A 55 0.65 -15.90 -0.40
C PHE A 55 1.75 -15.45 -1.36
N THR A 56 1.58 -15.81 -2.64
CA THR A 56 2.50 -15.42 -3.71
C THR A 56 1.86 -14.40 -4.65
N VAL A 57 2.56 -13.28 -4.83
CA VAL A 57 2.28 -12.27 -5.86
C VAL A 57 3.00 -12.69 -7.14
N ASN A 58 2.24 -12.87 -8.22
CA ASN A 58 2.77 -13.27 -9.52
C ASN A 58 2.94 -12.03 -10.40
N VAL A 59 4.17 -11.74 -10.80
CA VAL A 59 4.49 -10.54 -11.58
C VAL A 59 5.24 -10.94 -12.85
N THR A 60 4.81 -10.40 -13.98
CA THR A 60 5.51 -10.54 -15.27
C THR A 60 6.35 -9.31 -15.55
N ILE A 61 7.67 -9.48 -15.66
CA ILE A 61 8.65 -8.42 -15.90
C ILE A 61 8.93 -8.28 -17.39
N GLY A 62 8.99 -7.05 -17.88
CA GLY A 62 9.41 -6.71 -19.23
C GLY A 62 10.58 -5.72 -19.25
N TRP A 63 11.32 -5.71 -20.36
CA TRP A 63 12.41 -4.78 -20.62
C TRP A 63 12.33 -4.29 -22.06
N ALA A 64 12.03 -3.01 -22.27
CA ALA A 64 11.79 -2.46 -23.60
C ALA A 64 12.04 -0.96 -23.64
N ALA A 65 12.20 -0.37 -24.83
CA ALA A 65 12.18 1.07 -24.98
C ALA A 65 10.77 1.61 -24.72
N LEU A 66 10.60 2.45 -23.70
CA LEU A 66 9.33 3.12 -23.38
C LEU A 66 9.32 4.57 -23.88
N GLY A 67 8.15 5.22 -23.76
CA GLY A 67 7.97 6.63 -24.12
C GLY A 67 8.91 7.56 -23.34
N ALA A 68 9.14 8.77 -23.88
CA ALA A 68 9.99 9.76 -23.25
C ALA A 68 9.52 10.07 -21.82
N GLY A 69 10.45 10.08 -20.87
CA GLY A 69 10.17 10.35 -19.45
C GLY A 69 9.57 9.17 -18.66
N ILE A 70 9.34 8.01 -19.28
CA ILE A 70 8.77 6.84 -18.60
C ILE A 70 9.89 5.88 -18.19
N LEU A 71 10.21 5.85 -16.89
CA LEU A 71 11.20 4.96 -16.29
C LEU A 71 10.70 3.50 -16.24
N GLY A 72 9.47 3.33 -15.76
CA GLY A 72 8.75 2.08 -15.66
C GLY A 72 7.27 2.29 -15.93
N GLN A 73 6.56 1.20 -16.20
CA GLN A 73 5.10 1.18 -16.22
C GLN A 73 4.62 -0.13 -15.61
N ALA A 74 3.62 -0.06 -14.74
CA ALA A 74 2.91 -1.20 -14.21
C ALA A 74 1.47 -1.29 -14.75
N GLY A 75 1.01 -2.51 -14.98
CA GLY A 75 -0.39 -2.87 -15.12
C GLY A 75 -0.75 -3.92 -14.08
N SER A 76 -1.93 -3.82 -13.49
CA SER A 76 -2.39 -4.77 -12.47
C SER A 76 -3.68 -5.47 -12.88
N SER A 77 -3.74 -6.77 -12.60
CA SER A 77 -4.98 -7.52 -12.65
C SER A 77 -5.87 -7.04 -11.50
N THR A 78 -7.17 -6.88 -11.78
CA THR A 78 -8.12 -6.37 -10.80
C THR A 78 -9.35 -7.24 -10.71
N THR A 79 -9.94 -7.32 -9.53
CA THR A 79 -11.27 -7.88 -9.30
C THR A 79 -12.20 -6.81 -8.72
N THR A 80 -13.51 -7.00 -8.88
CA THR A 80 -14.54 -6.15 -8.27
C THR A 80 -15.30 -6.97 -7.25
N MET A 81 -15.53 -6.41 -6.08
CA MET A 81 -16.33 -7.02 -5.02
C MET A 81 -17.25 -6.00 -4.39
N SER A 82 -18.28 -6.46 -3.69
CA SER A 82 -19.13 -5.55 -2.95
C SER A 82 -18.34 -4.89 -1.81
N TYR A 83 -18.68 -3.65 -1.51
CA TYR A 83 -18.11 -2.92 -0.38
C TYR A 83 -18.35 -3.67 0.94
N SER A 84 -19.51 -4.32 1.10
CA SER A 84 -19.79 -5.14 2.28
C SER A 84 -18.85 -6.35 2.43
N SER A 85 -18.50 -7.02 1.34
CA SER A 85 -17.53 -8.13 1.38
C SER A 85 -16.14 -7.63 1.72
N PHE A 86 -15.74 -6.50 1.12
CA PHE A 86 -14.47 -5.84 1.42
C PHE A 86 -14.34 -5.48 2.91
N THR A 87 -15.33 -4.78 3.50
CA THR A 87 -15.26 -4.38 4.92
C THR A 87 -15.35 -5.58 5.87
N THR A 88 -16.06 -6.63 5.47
CA THR A 88 -16.12 -7.88 6.25
C THR A 88 -14.76 -8.57 6.28
N ALA A 89 -14.07 -8.63 5.13
CA ALA A 89 -12.73 -9.18 5.04
C ALA A 89 -11.73 -8.36 5.85
N LEU A 90 -11.68 -7.03 5.69
CA LEU A 90 -10.84 -6.16 6.52
C LEU A 90 -11.07 -6.36 8.02
N ASN A 91 -12.31 -6.47 8.46
CA ASN A 91 -12.60 -6.69 9.89
C ASN A 91 -12.14 -8.08 10.38
N ALA A 92 -12.11 -9.09 9.52
CA ALA A 92 -11.61 -10.41 9.85
C ALA A 92 -10.07 -10.48 9.84
N ASP A 93 -9.43 -9.61 9.07
CA ASP A 93 -8.00 -9.60 8.77
C ASP A 93 -7.15 -8.77 9.74
N LYS A 94 -7.77 -7.97 10.61
CA LYS A 94 -7.05 -7.04 11.50
C LYS A 94 -5.95 -7.72 12.34
N THR A 95 -4.71 -7.25 12.19
CA THR A 95 -3.56 -7.69 12.99
C THR A 95 -2.88 -6.55 13.75
N SER A 96 -3.15 -5.29 13.38
CA SER A 96 -2.49 -4.11 13.93
C SER A 96 -3.43 -3.15 14.70
N GLY A 97 -2.84 -2.17 15.41
CA GLY A 97 -3.62 -1.08 16.04
C GLY A 97 -4.21 -0.11 15.02
N LEU A 98 -3.53 0.04 13.86
CA LEU A 98 -4.00 0.86 12.76
C LEU A 98 -5.21 0.20 12.09
N ASP A 99 -5.21 -1.13 11.89
CA ASP A 99 -6.38 -1.88 11.40
C ASP A 99 -7.61 -1.69 12.28
N ASN A 100 -7.42 -1.77 13.60
CA ASN A 100 -8.50 -1.57 14.55
C ASN A 100 -9.11 -0.18 14.42
N THR A 101 -8.29 0.83 14.15
CA THR A 101 -8.75 2.21 13.92
C THR A 101 -9.44 2.33 12.57
N ALA A 102 -8.81 1.83 11.50
CA ALA A 102 -9.33 1.84 10.14
C ALA A 102 -10.73 1.22 10.08
N VAL A 103 -10.87 -0.02 10.55
CA VAL A 103 -12.14 -0.76 10.51
C VAL A 103 -13.22 -0.12 11.38
N ALA A 104 -12.87 0.42 12.55
CA ALA A 104 -13.83 1.10 13.42
C ALA A 104 -14.42 2.38 12.79
N ASN A 105 -13.73 2.97 11.82
CA ASN A 105 -14.14 4.21 11.15
C ASN A 105 -14.61 4.00 9.71
N LEU A 106 -14.76 2.75 9.25
CA LEU A 106 -15.38 2.46 7.96
C LEU A 106 -16.88 2.83 8.00
N PRO A 107 -17.41 3.53 6.98
CA PRO A 107 -18.82 3.86 6.92
C PRO A 107 -19.64 2.60 6.64
N GLY A 108 -20.89 2.56 7.12
CA GLY A 108 -21.82 1.48 6.78
C GLY A 108 -22.18 1.44 5.29
N ASN A 109 -22.33 2.62 4.67
CA ASN A 109 -22.51 2.77 3.21
C ASN A 109 -21.34 3.59 2.65
N LEU A 110 -20.75 3.14 1.55
CA LEU A 110 -19.68 3.88 0.91
C LEU A 110 -20.24 5.18 0.33
N THR A 111 -19.67 6.29 0.79
CA THR A 111 -20.03 7.66 0.39
C THR A 111 -18.75 8.46 0.24
N PHE A 112 -18.70 9.34 -0.74
CA PHE A 112 -17.50 10.14 -1.05
C PHE A 112 -17.84 11.36 -1.89
N LEU A 113 -17.00 12.39 -1.84
CA LEU A 113 -17.13 13.56 -2.72
C LEU A 113 -16.57 13.24 -4.10
N THR A 114 -17.25 13.65 -5.15
CA THR A 114 -16.76 13.51 -6.54
C THR A 114 -17.12 14.75 -7.36
N ASN A 115 -16.56 14.85 -8.56
CA ASN A 115 -16.82 15.92 -9.53
C ASN A 115 -16.64 15.39 -10.97
N SER A 116 -16.81 16.26 -11.97
CA SER A 116 -16.49 15.96 -13.38
C SER A 116 -17.27 14.79 -14.01
N THR A 117 -18.30 14.28 -13.34
CA THR A 117 -19.24 13.28 -13.85
C THR A 117 -20.42 13.95 -14.56
N SER A 118 -21.22 13.18 -15.31
CA SER A 118 -22.51 13.66 -15.83
C SER A 118 -23.49 13.99 -14.71
N SER A 119 -23.30 13.37 -13.55
CA SER A 119 -24.08 13.65 -12.36
C SER A 119 -23.68 15.00 -11.78
N ASN A 120 -24.70 15.82 -11.48
CA ASN A 120 -24.54 17.19 -11.00
C ASN A 120 -23.80 18.16 -11.95
N GLY A 121 -23.80 17.90 -13.26
CA GLY A 121 -23.24 18.83 -14.26
C GLY A 121 -21.74 19.13 -14.07
N GLY A 122 -21.00 18.19 -13.49
CA GLY A 122 -19.56 18.29 -13.23
C GLY A 122 -19.16 19.05 -11.96
N ALA A 123 -20.11 19.67 -11.24
CA ALA A 123 -19.82 20.33 -9.97
C ALA A 123 -19.51 19.31 -8.86
N ILE A 124 -18.84 19.75 -7.79
CA ILE A 124 -18.56 18.90 -6.63
C ILE A 124 -19.88 18.55 -5.92
N TYR A 125 -20.07 17.27 -5.61
CA TYR A 125 -21.19 16.79 -4.78
C TYR A 125 -20.79 15.58 -3.95
N LEU A 126 -21.60 15.28 -2.93
CA LEU A 126 -21.51 14.05 -2.17
C LEU A 126 -22.27 12.95 -2.90
N ASP A 127 -21.53 11.94 -3.36
CA ASP A 127 -22.10 10.72 -3.91
C ASP A 127 -22.50 9.77 -2.77
N ASN A 128 -23.82 9.58 -2.63
CA ASN A 128 -24.45 8.79 -1.58
C ASN A 128 -25.79 8.18 -2.03
N ASN A 129 -25.96 8.00 -3.34
CA ASN A 129 -27.21 7.57 -3.95
C ASN A 129 -27.42 6.03 -3.89
N GLY A 130 -26.44 5.28 -3.39
CA GLY A 130 -26.49 3.82 -3.28
C GLY A 130 -26.31 3.11 -4.63
N SER A 131 -25.71 3.77 -5.62
CA SER A 131 -25.48 3.20 -6.95
C SER A 131 -24.19 2.35 -7.02
N ALA A 132 -23.80 1.91 -8.21
CA ALA A 132 -22.81 0.87 -8.40
C ALA A 132 -21.45 1.20 -7.76
N ASN A 133 -21.03 2.47 -7.81
CA ASN A 133 -19.77 2.93 -7.20
C ASN A 133 -19.83 3.11 -5.67
N ASN A 134 -21.03 3.18 -5.07
CA ASN A 134 -21.25 3.16 -3.61
C ASN A 134 -21.38 1.71 -3.09
N LEU A 135 -21.60 0.73 -3.97
CA LEU A 135 -21.81 -0.66 -3.60
C LEU A 135 -20.61 -1.56 -3.84
N ASN A 136 -19.60 -1.11 -4.60
CA ASN A 136 -18.49 -1.94 -5.03
C ASN A 136 -17.13 -1.24 -4.93
N VAL A 137 -16.11 -2.02 -4.64
CA VAL A 137 -14.69 -1.62 -4.65
C VAL A 137 -13.99 -2.44 -5.72
N ARG A 138 -13.12 -1.79 -6.51
CA ARG A 138 -12.27 -2.49 -7.49
C ARG A 138 -10.86 -2.56 -6.94
N MET A 139 -10.35 -3.76 -6.71
CA MET A 139 -9.05 -3.96 -6.07
C MET A 139 -8.11 -4.76 -6.95
N ASN A 140 -6.81 -4.59 -6.74
CA ASN A 140 -5.81 -5.43 -7.37
C ASN A 140 -5.92 -6.86 -6.85
N THR A 141 -5.62 -7.86 -7.67
CA THR A 141 -5.74 -9.26 -7.25
C THR A 141 -4.75 -9.63 -6.15
N ALA A 142 -3.58 -8.97 -6.09
CA ALA A 142 -2.64 -9.12 -4.97
C ALA A 142 -3.25 -8.60 -3.64
N ASN A 143 -3.86 -7.42 -3.66
CA ASN A 143 -4.55 -6.88 -2.48
C ASN A 143 -5.73 -7.76 -2.06
N ALA A 144 -6.47 -8.32 -3.04
CA ALA A 144 -7.55 -9.26 -2.76
C ALA A 144 -7.05 -10.52 -2.04
N LYS A 145 -5.88 -11.04 -2.39
CA LYS A 145 -5.28 -12.21 -1.73
C LYS A 145 -4.89 -11.91 -0.29
N ALA A 146 -4.40 -10.70 -0.01
CA ALA A 146 -4.06 -10.25 1.33
C ALA A 146 -5.29 -10.33 2.25
N LEU A 147 -6.44 -9.86 1.77
CA LEU A 147 -7.74 -10.00 2.43
C LEU A 147 -8.38 -11.42 2.37
N GLY A 148 -7.63 -12.44 1.98
CA GLY A 148 -8.06 -13.84 1.95
C GLY A 148 -8.96 -14.23 0.77
N PHE A 149 -9.14 -13.38 -0.24
CA PHE A 149 -9.91 -13.73 -1.43
C PHE A 149 -9.10 -14.59 -2.41
N SER A 150 -9.74 -15.59 -2.99
CA SER A 150 -9.12 -16.43 -4.03
C SER A 150 -9.11 -15.71 -5.37
N THR A 151 -7.93 -15.53 -5.95
CA THR A 151 -7.73 -15.03 -7.32
C THR A 151 -6.75 -15.94 -8.08
N SER A 152 -6.71 -15.86 -9.40
CA SER A 152 -5.87 -16.71 -10.24
C SER A 152 -5.15 -15.91 -11.34
N GLY A 153 -4.06 -16.47 -11.86
CA GLY A 153 -3.27 -15.84 -12.92
C GLY A 153 -2.21 -14.86 -12.42
N SER A 154 -1.72 -14.03 -13.33
CA SER A 154 -0.75 -12.98 -13.04
C SER A 154 -1.43 -11.82 -12.31
N ASP A 155 -0.80 -11.30 -11.25
CA ASP A 155 -1.28 -10.16 -10.47
C ASP A 155 -0.88 -8.83 -11.09
N ALA A 156 0.28 -8.78 -11.74
CA ALA A 156 0.75 -7.58 -12.42
C ALA A 156 1.71 -7.88 -13.57
N SER A 157 1.81 -6.92 -14.49
CA SER A 157 2.91 -6.82 -15.45
C SER A 157 3.64 -5.50 -15.23
N ILE A 158 4.97 -5.54 -15.20
CA ILE A 158 5.80 -4.37 -14.98
C ILE A 158 6.87 -4.35 -16.06
N THR A 159 6.96 -3.26 -16.84
CA THR A 159 7.97 -3.12 -17.89
C THR A 159 8.86 -1.92 -17.62
N PHE A 160 10.18 -2.13 -17.66
CA PHE A 160 11.16 -1.08 -17.41
C PHE A 160 11.78 -0.61 -18.72
N SER A 161 12.11 0.69 -18.74
CA SER A 161 12.63 1.35 -19.93
C SER A 161 14.10 1.06 -20.15
N SER A 162 14.44 0.55 -21.34
CA SER A 162 15.83 0.36 -21.76
C SER A 162 16.51 1.66 -22.21
N ASN A 163 15.83 2.81 -22.14
CA ASN A 163 16.32 4.09 -22.64
C ASN A 163 17.06 4.93 -21.57
N PHE A 164 17.10 4.46 -20.32
CA PHE A 164 17.70 5.18 -19.20
C PHE A 164 18.99 4.51 -18.72
N SER A 165 19.81 5.29 -18.01
CA SER A 165 20.97 4.78 -17.29
C SER A 165 20.56 4.37 -15.89
N TRP A 166 20.84 3.11 -15.54
CA TRP A 166 20.33 2.46 -14.35
C TRP A 166 21.46 2.01 -13.44
N ASP A 167 21.30 2.28 -12.16
CA ASP A 167 22.04 1.65 -11.08
C ASP A 167 21.26 0.41 -10.63
N PHE A 168 21.95 -0.74 -10.55
CA PHE A 168 21.34 -2.03 -10.22
C PHE A 168 21.65 -2.48 -8.78
N ASP A 169 22.47 -1.73 -8.05
CA ASP A 169 22.94 -2.09 -6.70
C ASP A 169 22.89 -0.86 -5.76
N PRO A 170 21.75 -0.65 -5.05
CA PRO A 170 21.60 0.48 -4.15
C PRO A 170 22.41 0.34 -2.84
N SER A 171 23.13 -0.77 -2.62
CA SER A 171 23.81 -1.04 -1.34
C SER A 171 24.98 -0.09 -1.04
N ASN A 172 25.49 0.60 -2.06
CA ASN A 172 26.60 1.55 -1.96
C ASN A 172 26.19 3.01 -2.29
N GLY A 173 24.89 3.29 -2.27
CA GLY A 173 24.31 4.52 -2.81
C GLY A 173 23.90 4.35 -4.27
N ILE A 174 23.53 5.45 -4.92
CA ILE A 174 23.15 5.45 -6.35
C ILE A 174 24.20 6.23 -7.12
N THR A 175 24.73 5.61 -8.17
CA THR A 175 25.72 6.23 -9.05
C THR A 175 25.18 7.54 -9.62
N ALA A 176 25.97 8.61 -9.52
CA ALA A 176 25.57 9.93 -10.01
C ALA A 176 25.16 9.88 -11.49
N GLY A 177 23.96 10.41 -11.80
CA GLY A 177 23.41 10.40 -13.15
C GLY A 177 22.68 9.11 -13.55
N GLN A 178 22.60 8.11 -12.67
CA GLN A 178 21.83 6.88 -12.88
C GLN A 178 20.59 6.85 -11.98
N TYR A 179 19.57 6.11 -12.40
CA TYR A 179 18.35 5.89 -11.61
C TYR A 179 18.44 4.59 -10.79
N ASP A 180 17.90 4.58 -9.58
CA ASP A 180 17.81 3.38 -8.72
C ASP A 180 16.83 2.36 -9.29
N LEU A 181 17.31 1.35 -10.02
CA LEU A 181 16.44 0.33 -10.63
C LEU A 181 15.71 -0.50 -9.57
N VAL A 182 16.37 -0.81 -8.44
CA VAL A 182 15.74 -1.57 -7.33
C VAL A 182 14.67 -0.71 -6.67
N GLY A 183 14.95 0.58 -6.46
CA GLY A 183 14.03 1.58 -5.95
C GLY A 183 12.77 1.73 -6.80
N VAL A 184 12.94 1.98 -8.10
CA VAL A 184 11.82 2.08 -9.05
C VAL A 184 11.07 0.75 -9.13
N ALA A 185 11.75 -0.40 -9.10
CA ALA A 185 11.07 -1.71 -9.06
C ALA A 185 10.24 -1.90 -7.78
N THR A 186 10.73 -1.38 -6.65
CA THR A 186 10.00 -1.42 -5.38
C THR A 186 8.74 -0.56 -5.46
N HIS A 187 8.84 0.64 -6.03
CA HIS A 187 7.70 1.53 -6.29
C HIS A 187 6.63 0.84 -7.16
N GLU A 188 7.03 0.28 -8.30
CA GLU A 188 6.10 -0.35 -9.24
C GLU A 188 5.44 -1.61 -8.67
N ILE A 189 6.15 -2.36 -7.82
CA ILE A 189 5.55 -3.44 -7.02
C ILE A 189 4.52 -2.88 -6.03
N GLY A 190 4.74 -1.70 -5.44
CA GLY A 190 3.74 -1.05 -4.59
C GLY A 190 2.41 -0.81 -5.31
N HIS A 191 2.44 -0.40 -6.58
CA HIS A 191 1.23 -0.35 -7.42
C HIS A 191 0.60 -1.74 -7.60
N ALA A 192 1.40 -2.77 -7.90
CA ALA A 192 0.91 -4.15 -8.03
C ALA A 192 0.19 -4.63 -6.76
N LEU A 193 0.75 -4.31 -5.59
CA LEU A 193 0.19 -4.63 -4.28
C LEU A 193 -1.10 -3.86 -3.96
N GLY A 194 -1.40 -2.77 -4.67
CA GLY A 194 -2.72 -2.13 -4.57
C GLY A 194 -2.68 -0.64 -4.27
N PHE A 195 -1.49 -0.02 -4.20
CA PHE A 195 -1.37 1.43 -4.15
C PHE A 195 -1.80 2.04 -5.49
N THR A 196 -3.10 2.17 -5.69
CA THR A 196 -3.75 2.60 -6.93
C THR A 196 -4.97 3.42 -6.60
N SER A 197 -5.45 4.30 -7.47
CA SER A 197 -6.61 5.16 -7.21
C SER A 197 -7.59 5.15 -8.37
N GLY A 198 -8.89 5.16 -8.05
CA GLY A 198 -9.97 5.33 -9.02
C GLY A 198 -10.02 6.74 -9.58
N VAL A 199 -9.45 7.71 -8.86
CA VAL A 199 -9.35 9.12 -9.28
C VAL A 199 -8.57 9.25 -10.58
N ASP A 200 -7.60 8.38 -10.87
CA ASP A 200 -6.86 8.43 -12.14
C ASP A 200 -7.75 8.15 -13.36
N SER A 201 -8.78 7.31 -13.19
CA SER A 201 -9.78 7.09 -14.24
C SER A 201 -10.73 8.29 -14.39
N LEU A 202 -11.11 8.89 -13.26
CA LEU A 202 -11.96 10.08 -13.25
C LEU A 202 -11.25 11.30 -13.85
N ALA A 203 -9.97 11.49 -13.55
CA ALA A 203 -9.20 12.62 -14.04
C ALA A 203 -8.91 12.54 -15.56
N GLY A 204 -8.85 11.32 -16.10
CA GLY A 204 -8.64 11.08 -17.52
C GLY A 204 -9.89 11.22 -18.41
N THR A 205 -11.09 11.33 -17.82
CA THR A 205 -12.35 11.37 -18.58
C THR A 205 -13.37 12.31 -17.93
N SER A 206 -14.13 13.08 -18.73
CA SER A 206 -15.16 13.98 -18.21
C SER A 206 -16.55 13.64 -18.75
N GLY A 207 -17.58 13.94 -17.97
CA GLY A 207 -18.98 13.81 -18.38
C GLY A 207 -19.50 12.36 -18.48
N GLN A 208 -18.74 11.39 -17.96
CA GLN A 208 -19.20 10.01 -17.80
C GLN A 208 -20.07 9.89 -16.55
N SER A 209 -20.94 8.87 -16.49
CA SER A 209 -21.63 8.54 -15.24
C SER A 209 -20.62 8.19 -14.15
N GLU A 210 -20.90 8.68 -12.95
CA GLU A 210 -20.22 8.37 -11.70
C GLU A 210 -20.04 6.86 -11.47
N ASP A 211 -21.02 6.05 -11.91
CA ASP A 211 -21.00 4.60 -11.75
C ASP A 211 -19.90 3.89 -12.56
N ASN A 212 -19.29 4.60 -13.51
CA ASN A 212 -18.15 4.09 -14.26
C ASN A 212 -16.85 4.10 -13.43
N PHE A 213 -16.79 4.91 -12.36
CA PHE A 213 -15.59 5.07 -11.55
C PHE A 213 -15.75 4.31 -10.24
N ARG A 214 -14.85 3.35 -9.99
CA ARG A 214 -14.84 2.56 -8.75
C ARG A 214 -13.71 3.03 -7.86
N LEU A 215 -13.98 3.11 -6.56
CA LEU A 215 -12.95 3.30 -5.55
C LEU A 215 -12.01 2.08 -5.51
N ARG A 216 -10.74 2.35 -5.23
CA ARG A 216 -9.73 1.38 -4.83
C ARG A 216 -9.64 1.34 -3.31
N PRO A 217 -9.02 0.31 -2.71
CA PRO A 217 -8.90 0.24 -1.25
C PRO A 217 -8.21 1.47 -0.63
N THR A 218 -7.15 2.00 -1.25
CA THR A 218 -6.46 3.25 -0.83
C THR A 218 -7.40 4.46 -0.74
N ASP A 219 -8.34 4.56 -1.67
CA ASP A 219 -9.27 5.68 -1.81
C ASP A 219 -10.26 5.77 -0.64
N ILE A 220 -10.48 4.66 0.05
CA ILE A 220 -11.33 4.60 1.24
C ILE A 220 -10.71 5.39 2.40
N PHE A 221 -9.39 5.56 2.37
CA PHE A 221 -8.61 6.29 3.37
C PHE A 221 -8.13 7.66 2.87
N ARG A 222 -8.63 8.12 1.72
CA ARG A 222 -8.32 9.42 1.13
C ARG A 222 -9.36 10.46 1.55
N PHE A 223 -8.98 11.37 2.46
CA PHE A 223 -9.87 12.37 3.04
C PHE A 223 -9.48 13.81 2.70
N SER A 224 -10.46 14.70 2.78
CA SER A 224 -10.23 16.15 2.90
C SER A 224 -11.29 16.79 3.78
N ASN A 225 -11.03 18.00 4.27
CA ASN A 225 -12.02 18.84 4.95
C ASN A 225 -12.39 20.02 4.06
N ARG A 226 -13.56 19.95 3.40
CA ARG A 226 -14.02 20.97 2.45
C ARG A 226 -15.09 21.86 3.04
N ALA A 227 -14.98 23.15 2.76
CA ALA A 227 -16.03 24.11 3.07
C ALA A 227 -17.36 23.66 2.46
N GLY A 228 -18.42 23.57 3.28
CA GLY A 228 -19.74 23.12 2.87
C GLY A 228 -19.99 21.61 2.95
N PHE A 229 -18.95 20.78 3.04
CA PHE A 229 -19.08 19.31 3.13
C PHE A 229 -18.49 18.70 4.41
N GLY A 230 -17.59 19.43 5.08
CA GLY A 230 -16.85 18.92 6.23
C GLY A 230 -15.79 17.90 5.83
N ILE A 231 -15.41 17.04 6.77
CA ILE A 231 -14.50 15.92 6.55
C ILE A 231 -15.23 14.83 5.76
N GLN A 232 -14.69 14.47 4.59
CA GLN A 232 -15.24 13.42 3.73
C GLN A 232 -14.12 12.65 3.05
N ARG A 233 -14.41 11.41 2.65
CA ARG A 233 -13.62 10.74 1.59
C ARG A 233 -13.72 11.58 0.33
N ASP A 234 -12.59 11.80 -0.33
CA ASP A 234 -12.49 12.82 -1.37
C ASP A 234 -11.89 12.30 -2.68
N PHE A 235 -12.79 12.11 -3.63
CA PHE A 235 -12.57 11.67 -5.01
C PHE A 235 -12.52 12.82 -6.01
N VAL A 236 -12.60 14.06 -5.54
CA VAL A 236 -12.62 15.24 -6.40
C VAL A 236 -11.25 15.45 -7.06
N THR A 237 -11.29 15.68 -8.37
CA THR A 237 -10.16 16.08 -9.20
C THR A 237 -10.02 17.61 -9.20
N ASP A 238 -9.21 18.13 -8.27
CA ASP A 238 -8.90 19.54 -8.11
C ASP A 238 -7.59 19.75 -7.32
N GLN A 239 -7.21 21.01 -7.08
CA GLN A 239 -5.97 21.36 -6.38
C GLN A 239 -6.04 21.25 -4.85
N ALA A 240 -7.21 20.97 -4.27
CA ALA A 240 -7.33 20.84 -2.82
C ALA A 240 -6.45 19.69 -2.32
N ASN A 241 -5.88 19.82 -1.11
CA ASN A 241 -5.09 18.75 -0.51
C ASN A 241 -6.01 17.61 -0.05
N LYS A 242 -5.62 16.37 -0.38
CA LYS A 242 -6.22 15.15 0.14
C LYS A 242 -5.15 14.42 0.94
N TYR A 243 -5.53 13.83 2.04
CA TYR A 243 -4.61 13.21 2.99
C TYR A 243 -5.07 11.81 3.38
N PHE A 244 -4.11 10.98 3.76
CA PHE A 244 -4.34 9.67 4.33
C PHE A 244 -4.84 9.79 5.77
N SER A 245 -5.87 9.01 6.10
CA SER A 245 -6.41 8.91 7.46
C SER A 245 -7.18 7.60 7.64
N VAL A 246 -6.93 6.94 8.76
CA VAL A 246 -7.64 5.72 9.20
C VAL A 246 -8.72 5.98 10.24
N ASP A 247 -8.81 7.21 10.77
CA ASP A 247 -9.74 7.60 11.82
C ASP A 247 -10.91 8.44 11.30
N GLY A 248 -11.37 8.13 10.08
CA GLY A 248 -12.50 8.81 9.46
C GLY A 248 -12.19 10.25 9.02
N GLY A 249 -10.91 10.57 8.80
CA GLY A 249 -10.43 11.89 8.39
C GLY A 249 -10.12 12.85 9.52
N VAL A 250 -10.18 12.42 10.79
CA VAL A 250 -9.94 13.28 11.97
C VAL A 250 -8.46 13.68 12.05
N THR A 251 -7.55 12.74 11.89
CA THR A 251 -6.10 12.98 11.85
C THR A 251 -5.65 13.25 10.42
N VAL A 252 -4.97 14.37 10.20
CA VAL A 252 -4.37 14.72 8.90
C VAL A 252 -3.02 14.00 8.76
N GLY A 253 -2.97 12.96 7.93
CA GLY A 253 -1.76 12.23 7.60
C GLY A 253 -1.04 12.75 6.34
N PRO A 254 -0.20 11.90 5.72
CA PRO A 254 0.50 12.21 4.48
C PRO A 254 -0.43 12.62 3.34
N LEU A 255 0.06 13.51 2.47
CA LEU A 255 -0.72 14.01 1.34
C LEU A 255 -0.66 13.06 0.15
N PHE A 256 -1.79 12.89 -0.53
CA PHE A 256 -1.87 12.24 -1.83
C PHE A 256 -1.64 13.24 -2.96
N SER A 257 -1.18 12.71 -4.10
CA SER A 257 -1.28 13.39 -5.38
C SER A 257 -2.76 13.54 -5.81
N ASN A 258 -3.05 14.54 -6.64
CA ASN A 258 -4.40 15.04 -6.89
C ASN A 258 -5.06 14.52 -8.19
N GLY A 259 -4.39 13.70 -8.98
CA GLY A 259 -4.98 12.95 -10.09
C GLY A 259 -4.56 13.36 -11.49
N GLY A 260 -3.60 14.26 -11.71
CA GLY A 260 -3.03 14.48 -13.06
C GLY A 260 -3.91 15.22 -14.08
N GLY A 261 -5.24 15.27 -13.89
CA GLY A 261 -6.19 15.94 -14.77
C GLY A 261 -6.44 17.39 -14.38
N ALA A 262 -6.71 18.26 -15.36
CA ALA A 262 -7.08 19.67 -15.18
C ALA A 262 -6.08 20.56 -14.39
N GLY A 263 -4.79 20.22 -14.39
CA GLY A 263 -3.73 21.02 -13.74
C GLY A 263 -3.54 20.72 -12.24
N ASN A 264 -3.84 19.49 -11.82
CA ASN A 264 -3.92 19.07 -10.42
C ASN A 264 -2.85 18.02 -10.05
N ASP A 265 -1.57 18.35 -10.17
CA ASP A 265 -0.45 17.50 -9.70
C ASP A 265 -0.26 16.18 -10.50
N TYR A 266 0.40 15.15 -9.94
CA TYR A 266 0.55 13.81 -10.52
C TYR A 266 -0.67 12.89 -10.29
N GLN A 267 -0.60 11.65 -10.80
CA GLN A 267 -1.63 10.62 -10.63
C GLN A 267 -1.92 10.37 -9.14
N ALA A 268 -3.20 10.24 -8.81
CA ALA A 268 -3.71 10.04 -7.46
C ALA A 268 -3.33 8.68 -6.87
N SER A 269 -2.86 7.74 -7.68
CA SER A 269 -2.17 6.52 -7.25
C SER A 269 -0.79 6.76 -6.61
N HIS A 270 -0.52 7.96 -6.08
CA HIS A 270 0.76 8.31 -5.46
C HIS A 270 0.57 9.17 -4.22
N TRP A 271 1.62 9.21 -3.40
CA TRP A 271 1.84 10.32 -2.48
C TRP A 271 2.07 11.63 -3.24
N LYS A 272 2.00 12.74 -2.53
CA LYS A 272 2.33 14.06 -3.06
C LYS A 272 3.85 14.15 -3.30
N ASP A 273 4.23 14.55 -4.50
CA ASP A 273 5.62 14.70 -4.95
C ASP A 273 6.44 15.67 -4.07
N ASN A 274 7.75 15.43 -4.01
CA ASN A 274 8.76 16.29 -3.37
C ASN A 274 8.57 16.55 -1.86
N LEU A 275 7.83 15.68 -1.16
CA LEU A 275 7.64 15.78 0.29
C LEU A 275 8.39 14.69 1.07
N GLY A 276 9.07 13.76 0.39
CA GLY A 276 9.78 12.65 1.03
C GLY A 276 8.86 11.76 1.87
N ILE A 277 7.60 11.61 1.41
CA ILE A 277 6.56 10.89 2.16
C ILE A 277 6.87 9.39 2.20
N GLY A 278 7.29 8.81 1.08
CA GLY A 278 7.48 7.38 0.94
C GLY A 278 7.86 6.99 -0.48
N ILE A 279 8.03 5.69 -0.71
CA ILE A 279 8.47 5.17 -2.00
C ILE A 279 7.43 5.36 -3.10
N MET A 280 6.16 5.53 -2.75
CA MET A 280 5.07 5.81 -3.69
C MET A 280 5.02 7.30 -4.11
N ASP A 281 6.16 7.99 -4.10
CA ASP A 281 6.35 9.30 -4.73
C ASP A 281 6.29 9.15 -6.27
N PRO A 282 5.56 10.01 -7.00
CA PRO A 282 5.38 9.88 -8.45
C PRO A 282 6.63 10.16 -9.27
N THR A 283 7.71 10.71 -8.68
CA THR A 283 8.95 10.98 -9.39
C THR A 283 10.16 10.29 -8.76
N ALA A 284 11.18 10.09 -9.58
CA ALA A 284 12.50 9.65 -9.15
C ALA A 284 13.54 10.51 -9.85
N ALA A 285 14.60 10.88 -9.15
CA ALA A 285 15.72 11.65 -9.69
C ALA A 285 16.99 10.79 -9.88
N PRO A 286 17.85 11.11 -10.85
CA PRO A 286 19.16 10.48 -10.94
C PRO A 286 19.99 10.70 -9.66
N GLY A 287 20.58 9.63 -9.13
CA GLY A 287 21.34 9.65 -7.87
C GLY A 287 20.49 9.55 -6.61
N GLU A 288 19.17 9.43 -6.74
CA GLU A 288 18.25 9.29 -5.60
C GLU A 288 18.13 7.83 -5.15
N LEU A 289 18.39 7.58 -3.86
CA LEU A 289 18.13 6.29 -3.22
C LEU A 289 16.68 6.23 -2.73
N MET A 290 15.85 5.40 -3.37
CA MET A 290 14.44 5.28 -3.01
C MET A 290 14.23 4.20 -1.94
N ALA A 291 13.41 4.50 -0.93
CA ALA A 291 13.18 3.62 0.21
C ALA A 291 11.71 3.58 0.66
N ILE A 292 11.25 2.40 1.07
CA ILE A 292 9.95 2.22 1.74
C ILE A 292 9.99 2.97 3.08
N SER A 293 9.00 3.82 3.31
CA SER A 293 8.78 4.55 4.55
C SER A 293 7.70 3.87 5.42
N GLN A 294 7.54 4.36 6.65
CA GLN A 294 6.41 3.95 7.48
C GLN A 294 5.06 4.36 6.89
N ASN A 295 4.97 5.49 6.18
CA ASN A 295 3.72 5.93 5.55
C ASN A 295 3.25 4.93 4.48
N ASP A 296 4.19 4.34 3.74
CA ASP A 296 3.87 3.28 2.78
C ASP A 296 3.32 2.06 3.51
N ILE A 297 4.01 1.60 4.56
CA ILE A 297 3.62 0.44 5.38
C ILE A 297 2.23 0.66 5.99
N ASP A 298 1.97 1.80 6.60
CA ASP A 298 0.69 2.16 7.23
C ASP A 298 -0.47 2.18 6.23
N MET A 299 -0.22 2.60 4.98
CA MET A 299 -1.22 2.53 3.93
C MET A 299 -1.51 1.08 3.51
N PHE A 300 -0.48 0.27 3.34
CA PHE A 300 -0.66 -1.15 2.99
C PHE A 300 -1.37 -1.92 4.11
N ASP A 301 -1.02 -1.65 5.37
CA ASP A 301 -1.72 -2.15 6.57
C ASP A 301 -3.22 -1.81 6.49
N ALA A 302 -3.55 -0.53 6.29
CA ALA A 302 -4.95 -0.06 6.19
C ALA A 302 -5.78 -0.79 5.11
N ILE A 303 -5.14 -1.22 4.02
CA ILE A 303 -5.81 -1.90 2.90
C ILE A 303 -5.73 -3.43 2.99
N GLY A 304 -5.22 -3.99 4.08
CA GLY A 304 -5.28 -5.42 4.42
C GLY A 304 -4.00 -6.21 4.21
N TYR A 305 -2.82 -5.61 4.41
CA TYR A 305 -1.55 -6.35 4.46
C TYR A 305 -1.05 -6.44 5.90
N ASP A 306 -0.75 -7.66 6.35
CA ASP A 306 -0.33 -7.91 7.73
C ASP A 306 1.11 -7.46 7.96
N VAL A 307 1.31 -6.35 8.70
CA VAL A 307 2.65 -5.84 8.99
C VAL A 307 3.44 -6.80 9.90
N VAL A 308 4.66 -7.14 9.48
CA VAL A 308 5.62 -7.85 10.34
C VAL A 308 5.91 -6.97 11.56
N PRO A 309 5.63 -7.44 12.80
CA PRO A 309 5.89 -6.64 13.97
C PRO A 309 7.37 -6.25 14.07
N GLU A 310 7.64 -4.95 14.24
CA GLU A 310 8.99 -4.49 14.56
C GLU A 310 9.50 -5.22 15.81
N PRO A 311 10.78 -5.67 15.87
CA PRO A 311 11.29 -6.55 16.93
C PRO A 311 11.28 -5.97 18.37
N PHE A 312 10.64 -4.84 18.62
CA PHE A 312 10.51 -4.21 19.93
C PHE A 312 9.36 -4.81 20.76
N THR A 313 9.48 -6.07 21.16
CA THR A 313 8.78 -6.57 22.37
C THR A 313 9.38 -7.82 23.01
N MET A 314 10.40 -8.46 22.40
CA MET A 314 11.05 -9.63 23.02
C MET A 314 12.16 -9.25 24.01
N VAL A 315 12.78 -8.07 23.86
CA VAL A 315 13.87 -7.62 24.75
C VAL A 315 13.33 -7.05 26.07
N GLY A 316 12.19 -6.36 26.05
CA GLY A 316 11.58 -5.75 27.25
C GLY A 316 11.04 -6.77 28.25
N LEU A 317 10.39 -7.84 27.76
CA LEU A 317 9.91 -8.94 28.59
C LEU A 317 11.06 -9.78 29.17
N GLY A 318 12.14 -9.98 28.41
CA GLY A 318 13.35 -10.68 28.88
C GLY A 318 14.06 -9.95 30.03
N LEU A 319 14.20 -8.62 29.94
CA LEU A 319 14.86 -7.81 30.97
C LEU A 319 14.01 -7.67 32.24
N ALA A 320 12.69 -7.52 32.12
CA ALA A 320 11.78 -7.49 33.26
C ALA A 320 11.76 -8.83 34.02
N ALA A 321 11.78 -9.96 33.30
CA ALA A 321 11.86 -11.30 33.90
C ALA A 321 13.19 -11.51 34.65
N LEU A 322 14.32 -11.07 34.09
CA LEU A 322 15.62 -11.14 34.78
C LEU A 322 15.70 -10.24 36.03
N ALA A 323 15.08 -9.05 35.99
CA ALA A 323 15.07 -8.14 37.13
C ALA A 323 14.25 -8.70 38.32
N VAL A 324 13.09 -9.30 38.03
CA VAL A 324 12.25 -9.98 39.05
C VAL A 324 12.95 -11.22 39.62
N ALA A 325 13.64 -12.00 38.77
CA ALA A 325 14.38 -13.18 39.21
C ALA A 325 15.60 -12.83 40.10
N ARG A 326 16.31 -11.74 39.81
CA ARG A 326 17.40 -11.24 40.67
C ARG A 326 16.90 -10.73 42.02
N ARG A 327 15.75 -10.04 42.06
CA ARG A 327 15.20 -9.48 43.30
C ARG A 327 14.76 -10.57 44.30
N LYS A 328 14.23 -11.70 43.80
CA LYS A 328 13.86 -12.87 44.62
C LYS A 328 15.04 -13.70 45.15
N ARG A 329 16.25 -13.56 44.60
CA ARG A 329 17.46 -14.26 45.08
C ARG A 329 18.19 -13.53 46.22
N ASN A 330 17.89 -12.25 46.42
CA ASN A 330 18.55 -11.39 47.41
C ASN A 330 17.62 -11.01 48.59
N SER A 331 16.46 -11.65 48.69
CA SER A 331 15.52 -11.56 49.83
C SER A 331 15.43 -12.93 50.50
#